data_AF-A0A6G1YPD2-F1
#
_entry.id   AF-A0A6G1YPD2-F1
#
_cell.length_a   1.000
_cell.length_b   1.000
_cell.length_c   1.000
_cell.angle_alpha   90.00
_cell.angle_beta   90.00
_cell.angle_gamma   90.00
#
_symmetry.space_group_name_H-M   'P 1'
#
loop_
_entity.id
_entity.type
_entity.pdbx_description
1 polymer ?
#
loop_
_entity_poly.entity_id
_entity_poly.type
_entity_poly.pdbx_seq_one_letter_code
_entity_poly.pdbx_strand_id
1 'polypeptide(L)'
;MRQEKRHKLQLFYEILCAIEDDIDHNKVARPTHIQHNCRLSYDKMMNHIIELEHKYMIYRANSTGLISLTSKGKKFVKQYNELLNLIESAGL
;
A
#
# COMPACT_ATOMS: atom_id res chain seq x y z
N MET A 1 -11.39 -18.07 -12.82
CA MET A 1 -11.04 -18.26 -11.39
C MET A 1 -11.54 -17.05 -10.61
N ARG A 2 -12.38 -17.25 -9.59
CA ARG A 2 -12.88 -16.16 -8.73
C ARG A 2 -11.73 -15.79 -7.78
N GLN A 3 -11.20 -14.58 -7.89
CA GLN A 3 -10.22 -14.10 -6.91
C GLN A 3 -10.87 -14.15 -5.52
N GLU A 4 -10.16 -14.72 -4.55
CA GLU A 4 -10.57 -14.58 -3.16
C GLU A 4 -10.63 -13.11 -2.79
N LYS A 5 -11.60 -12.77 -1.95
CA LYS A 5 -11.85 -11.39 -1.58
C LYS A 5 -10.73 -10.94 -0.65
N ARG A 6 -9.78 -10.18 -1.19
CA ARG A 6 -8.71 -9.53 -0.40
C ARG A 6 -9.32 -8.74 0.75
N HIS A 7 -8.85 -9.03 1.96
CA HIS A 7 -9.27 -8.29 3.15
C HIS A 7 -8.67 -6.88 3.15
N LYS A 8 -9.32 -5.95 3.85
CA LYS A 8 -8.91 -4.53 3.87
C LYS A 8 -7.46 -4.32 4.34
N LEU A 9 -7.01 -5.12 5.32
CA LEU A 9 -5.64 -5.06 5.85
C LEU A 9 -4.62 -5.44 4.76
N GLN A 10 -4.92 -6.49 3.98
CA GLN A 10 -4.12 -6.91 2.85
C GLN A 10 -4.07 -5.83 1.76
N LEU A 11 -5.20 -5.19 1.43
CA LEU A 11 -5.23 -4.10 0.45
C LEU A 11 -4.37 -2.92 0.89
N PHE A 12 -4.41 -2.55 2.18
CA PHE A 12 -3.53 -1.51 2.72
C PHE A 12 -2.06 -1.90 2.62
N TYR A 13 -1.72 -3.13 2.98
CA TYR A 13 -0.35 -3.64 2.84
C TYR A 13 0.14 -3.57 1.40
N GLU A 14 -0.62 -4.12 0.45
CA GLU A 14 -0.28 -4.13 -0.98
C GLU A 14 -0.10 -2.72 -1.56
N ILE A 15 -0.95 -1.76 -1.18
CA ILE A 15 -0.82 -0.35 -1.62
C ILE A 15 0.45 0.28 -1.03
N LEU A 16 0.74 0.05 0.25
CA LEU A 16 1.92 0.63 0.89
C LEU A 16 3.22 0.05 0.31
N CYS A 17 3.26 -1.26 0.03
CA CYS A 17 4.37 -1.90 -0.69
C CYS A 17 4.53 -1.32 -2.09
N ALA A 18 3.44 -1.17 -2.86
CA ALA A 18 3.50 -0.58 -4.20
C ALA A 18 4.01 0.87 -4.19
N ILE A 19 3.73 1.64 -3.13
CA ILE A 19 4.30 2.98 -2.93
C ILE A 19 5.81 2.89 -2.67
N GLU A 20 6.25 1.99 -1.78
CA GLU A 20 7.67 1.78 -1.46
C GLU A 20 8.46 1.37 -2.71
N ASP A 21 7.96 0.39 -3.45
CA ASP A 21 8.55 -0.09 -4.70
C ASP A 21 8.67 1.04 -5.73
N ASP A 22 7.62 1.86 -5.92
CA ASP A 22 7.65 2.96 -6.90
C ASP A 22 8.65 4.05 -6.49
N ILE A 23 8.81 4.32 -5.18
CA ILE A 23 9.84 5.24 -4.68
C ILE A 23 11.23 4.68 -4.95
N ASP A 24 11.47 3.41 -4.68
CA ASP A 24 12.79 2.79 -4.85
C ASP A 24 13.23 2.78 -6.33
N HIS A 25 12.30 2.57 -7.26
CA HIS A 25 12.60 2.53 -8.70
C HIS A 25 12.56 3.91 -9.37
N ASN A 26 11.63 4.79 -9.00
CA ASN A 26 11.36 6.04 -9.71
C ASN A 26 11.64 7.31 -8.88
N LYS A 27 12.16 7.17 -7.65
CA LYS A 27 12.42 8.22 -6.65
C LYS A 27 11.18 8.94 -6.10
N VAL A 28 10.03 8.76 -6.74
CA VAL A 28 8.74 9.37 -6.37
C VAL A 28 7.61 8.38 -6.61
N ALA A 29 6.60 8.38 -5.75
CA ALA A 29 5.42 7.53 -5.93
C ALA A 29 4.30 8.29 -6.64
N ARG A 30 3.84 7.79 -7.79
CA ARG A 30 2.73 8.37 -8.56
C ARG A 30 1.49 7.48 -8.45
N PRO A 31 0.28 8.04 -8.24
CA PRO A 31 -0.96 7.25 -8.14
C PRO A 31 -1.18 6.31 -9.33
N THR A 32 -0.85 6.74 -10.53
CA THR A 32 -0.99 5.94 -11.75
C THR A 32 -0.07 4.71 -11.75
N HIS A 33 1.16 4.82 -11.28
CA HIS A 33 2.09 3.69 -11.16
C HIS A 33 1.60 2.70 -10.09
N ILE A 34 1.19 3.22 -8.92
CA ILE A 34 0.67 2.42 -7.81
C ILE A 34 -0.56 1.61 -8.24
N GLN A 35 -1.44 2.21 -9.07
CA GLN A 35 -2.64 1.54 -9.57
C GLN A 35 -2.32 0.26 -10.35
N HIS A 36 -1.30 0.30 -11.22
CA HIS A 36 -0.89 -0.86 -12.02
C HIS A 36 -0.45 -2.02 -11.13
N ASN A 37 0.15 -1.73 -9.97
CA ASN A 37 0.66 -2.75 -9.05
C ASN A 37 -0.43 -3.34 -8.15
N CYS A 38 -1.45 -2.56 -7.78
CA CYS A 38 -2.45 -2.98 -6.78
C CYS A 38 -3.61 -3.82 -7.35
N ARG A 39 -3.70 -4.01 -8.68
CA ARG A 39 -4.84 -4.70 -9.34
C ARG A 39 -6.20 -4.19 -8.85
N LEU A 40 -6.33 -2.88 -8.72
CA LEU A 40 -7.56 -2.18 -8.32
C LEU A 40 -7.95 -1.20 -9.42
N SER A 41 -9.24 -0.89 -9.53
CA SER A 41 -9.65 0.30 -10.28
C SER A 41 -9.11 1.56 -9.59
N TYR A 42 -8.85 2.61 -10.36
CA TYR A 42 -8.32 3.86 -9.84
C TYR A 42 -9.15 4.39 -8.67
N ASP A 43 -10.48 4.44 -8.80
CA ASP A 43 -11.39 4.91 -7.74
C ASP A 43 -11.28 4.08 -6.46
N LYS A 44 -11.19 2.75 -6.58
CA LYS A 44 -11.07 1.86 -5.42
C LYS A 44 -9.72 2.03 -4.73
N MET A 45 -8.64 2.15 -5.51
CA MET A 45 -7.32 2.45 -4.97
C MET A 45 -7.33 3.80 -4.25
N MET A 46 -7.93 4.83 -4.87
CA MET A 46 -7.95 6.18 -4.33
C MET A 46 -8.73 6.26 -3.01
N ASN A 47 -9.85 5.53 -2.88
CA ASN A 47 -10.56 5.42 -1.61
C ASN A 47 -9.66 4.88 -0.49
N HIS A 48 -8.85 3.86 -0.77
CA HIS A 48 -7.90 3.32 0.20
C HIS A 48 -6.74 4.29 0.48
N ILE A 49 -6.25 5.02 -0.53
CA ILE A 49 -5.23 6.07 -0.34
C ILE A 49 -5.75 7.16 0.60
N ILE A 50 -6.99 7.64 0.42
CA ILE A 50 -7.61 8.62 1.32
C ILE A 50 -7.70 8.08 2.75
N GLU A 51 -8.07 6.80 2.92
CA GLU A 51 -8.09 6.18 4.24
C GLU A 51 -6.70 6.07 4.88
N LEU A 52 -5.68 5.71 4.11
CA LEU A 52 -4.30 5.62 4.56
C LEU A 52 -3.76 6.99 4.97
N GLU A 53 -4.14 8.05 4.25
CA GLU A 53 -3.83 9.44 4.56
C GLU A 53 -4.50 9.87 5.88
N HIS A 54 -5.80 9.61 6.06
CA HIS A 54 -6.50 9.86 7.33
C HIS A 54 -5.92 9.07 8.51
N LYS A 55 -5.31 7.91 8.23
CA LYS A 55 -4.61 7.09 9.23
C LYS A 55 -3.16 7.53 9.47
N TYR A 56 -2.69 8.58 8.81
CA TYR A 56 -1.31 9.08 8.87
C TYR A 56 -0.27 8.03 8.46
N MET A 57 -0.63 7.11 7.55
CA MET A 57 0.29 6.11 7.00
C MET A 57 1.01 6.62 5.76
N ILE A 58 0.42 7.59 5.06
CA ILE A 58 1.01 8.27 3.91
C ILE A 58 0.83 9.78 4.04
N TYR A 59 1.62 10.53 3.26
CA TYR A 59 1.34 11.92 2.89
C TYR A 59 1.15 12.01 1.39
N ARG A 60 0.20 12.84 0.95
CA ARG A 60 0.02 13.19 -0.46
C ARG A 60 0.27 14.69 -0.64
N ALA A 61 1.16 15.04 -1.57
CA ALA A 61 1.43 16.43 -1.89
C ALA A 61 0.25 17.02 -2.69
N ASN A 62 -0.41 18.05 -2.15
CA ASN A 62 -1.61 18.64 -2.76
C ASN A 62 -1.39 19.20 -4.17
N SER A 63 -0.19 19.70 -4.48
CA SER A 63 0.13 20.33 -5.77
C SER A 63 0.48 19.36 -6.89
N THR A 64 0.97 18.16 -6.55
CA THR A 64 1.52 17.21 -7.53
C THR A 64 0.86 15.83 -7.48
N GLY A 65 0.12 15.52 -6.41
CA GLY A 65 -0.47 14.20 -6.17
C GLY A 65 0.56 13.12 -5.81
N LEU A 66 1.84 13.48 -5.65
CA LEU A 66 2.89 12.54 -5.26
C LEU A 66 2.65 12.01 -3.85
N ILE A 67 2.93 10.73 -3.66
CA ILE A 67 2.69 10.03 -2.40
C ILE A 67 4.02 9.65 -1.76
N SER A 68 4.09 9.78 -0.44
CA SER A 68 5.22 9.33 0.37
C SER A 68 4.74 8.55 1.60
N LEU A 69 5.51 7.55 2.02
CA LEU A 69 5.24 6.83 3.27
C LEU A 69 5.67 7.64 4.49
N THR A 70 4.84 7.61 5.54
CA THR A 70 5.25 8.09 6.87
C THR A 70 6.02 6.99 7.60
N SER A 71 6.66 7.34 8.72
CA SER A 71 7.26 6.34 9.62
C SER A 71 6.23 5.30 10.11
N LYS A 72 4.96 5.71 10.28
CA LYS A 72 3.86 4.81 10.64
C LYS A 72 3.50 3.86 9.50
N GLY A 73 3.46 4.33 8.26
CA GLY A 73 3.24 3.49 7.08
C GLY A 73 4.32 2.44 6.93
N LYS A 74 5.60 2.83 7.02
CA LYS A 74 6.75 1.90 6.97
C LYS A 74 6.70 0.85 8.08
N LYS A 75 6.36 1.29 9.31
CA LYS A 75 6.20 0.36 10.45
C LYS A 75 5.09 -0.66 10.19
N PHE A 76 3.97 -0.23 9.62
CA PHE A 76 2.87 -1.14 9.27
C PHE A 76 3.31 -2.20 8.25
N VAL A 77 4.00 -1.80 7.17
CA VAL A 77 4.54 -2.74 6.16
C VAL A 77 5.43 -3.78 6.82
N LYS A 78 6.38 -3.34 7.67
CA LYS A 78 7.27 -4.24 8.40
C LYS A 78 6.52 -5.24 9.27
N GLN A 79 5.58 -4.76 10.09
CA GLN A 79 4.82 -5.61 11.01
C GLN A 79 3.90 -6.60 10.28
N TYR A 80 3.31 -6.19 9.17
CA TYR A 80 2.50 -7.08 8.33
C TYR A 80 3.37 -8.18 7.70
N ASN A 81 4.56 -7.82 7.23
CA ASN A 81 5.52 -8.80 6.69
C ASN A 81 5.97 -9.81 7.76
N GLU A 82 6.26 -9.34 8.98
CA GLU A 82 6.57 -10.23 10.12
C GLU A 82 5.41 -11.19 10.43
N LEU A 83 4.16 -10.73 10.34
CA LEU A 83 2.98 -11.58 10.50
C LEU A 83 2.87 -12.64 9.40
N LEU A 84 3.11 -12.27 8.14
CA LEU A 84 3.12 -13.25 7.03
C LEU A 84 4.18 -14.32 7.24
N ASN A 85 5.40 -13.92 7.59
CA ASN A 85 6.50 -14.85 7.87
C ASN A 85 6.17 -15.78 9.04
N LEU A 86 5.47 -15.28 10.06
CA LEU A 86 5.03 -16.09 11.19
C LEU A 86 4.00 -17.14 10.75
N ILE A 87 2.99 -16.74 9.98
CA ILE A 87 1.96 -17.63 9.43
C ILE A 87 2.61 -18.73 8.58
N GLU A 88 3.51 -18.35 7.67
CA GLU A 88 4.26 -19.29 6.83
C GLU A 88 5.11 -20.26 7.66
N SER A 89 5.82 -19.76 8.67
CA SER A 89 6.63 -20.60 9.57
C SER A 89 5.80 -21.58 10.42
N ALA A 90 4.54 -21.25 10.68
CA ALA A 90 3.59 -22.10 11.37
C ALA A 90 2.90 -23.11 10.44
N GLY A 91 3.11 -23.02 9.11
CA GLY A 91 2.50 -23.88 8.11
C GLY A 91 1.02 -23.59 7.86
N LEU A 92 0.58 -22.34 8.07
CA LEU A 92 -0.80 -21.87 7.89
C LEU A 92 -1.00 -21.10 6.58
#